data_AF-A0A8B6G861-F1
#
_entry.id   AF-A0A8B6G861-F1
#
_cell.length_a   1.000
_cell.length_b   1.000
_cell.length_c   1.000
_cell.angle_alpha   90.00
_cell.angle_beta   90.00
_cell.angle_gamma   90.00
#
_symmetry.space_group_name_H-M   'P 1'
#
loop_
_entity.id
_entity.type
_entity.pdbx_description
1 polymer ?
#
loop_
_entity_poly.entity_id
_entity_poly.type
_entity_poly.pdbx_seq_one_letter_code
_entity_poly.pdbx_strand_id
1 'polypeptide(L)'
;RQSSITQITAVCEKQEFNRYATPSQEISEDACRVTGLKLNTVTNALLHNDEPVSHRHPQQVLLDFIQFLMSLCASDKHIVRTAHNNWRFD
;
A
#
# COMPACT_ATOMS: atom_id res chain seq x y z
N ARG A 1 -0.96 -18.71 3.60
CA ARG A 1 0.20 -17.81 3.33
C ARG A 1 0.09 -16.65 4.30
N GLN A 2 1.11 -16.40 5.12
CA GLN A 2 1.17 -15.16 5.90
C GLN A 2 1.91 -14.14 5.02
N SER A 3 1.18 -13.14 4.55
CA SER A 3 1.69 -12.06 3.70
C SER A 3 1.24 -10.74 4.31
N SER A 4 2.11 -9.73 4.25
CA SER A 4 1.84 -8.40 4.78
C SER A 4 1.62 -7.42 3.64
N ILE A 5 0.68 -6.50 3.81
CA ILE A 5 0.52 -5.36 2.91
C ILE A 5 1.71 -4.43 3.12
N THR A 6 2.46 -4.16 2.06
CA THR A 6 3.62 -3.24 2.07
C THR A 6 3.28 -1.88 1.45
N GLN A 7 2.23 -1.80 0.64
CA GLN A 7 1.80 -0.59 -0.04
C GLN A 7 0.32 -0.70 -0.40
N ILE A 8 -0.41 0.42 -0.34
CA ILE A 8 -1.76 0.55 -0.89
C ILE A 8 -1.73 1.68 -1.91
N THR A 9 -2.18 1.36 -3.13
CA THR A 9 -2.33 2.33 -4.23
C THR A 9 -3.75 2.29 -4.79
N ALA A 10 -4.26 3.46 -5.18
CA ALA A 10 -5.52 3.59 -5.91
C ALA A 10 -5.49 4.84 -6.78
N VAL A 11 -6.14 4.78 -7.93
CA VAL A 11 -6.29 5.90 -8.85
C VAL A 11 -7.76 6.02 -9.23
N CYS A 12 -8.32 7.22 -9.12
CA CYS A 12 -9.68 7.54 -9.54
C CYS A 12 -9.67 8.90 -10.26
N GLU A 13 -9.83 8.88 -11.59
CA GLU A 13 -9.73 10.08 -12.43
C GLU A 13 -8.41 10.84 -12.19
N LYS A 14 -8.46 12.01 -11.53
CA LYS A 14 -7.31 12.87 -11.19
C LYS A 14 -6.82 12.71 -9.75
N GLN A 15 -7.45 11.83 -8.97
CA GLN A 15 -7.14 11.62 -7.57
C GLN A 15 -6.35 10.32 -7.41
N GLU A 16 -5.24 10.42 -6.68
CA GLU A 16 -4.33 9.30 -6.45
C GLU A 16 -4.12 9.09 -4.95
N PHE A 17 -4.07 7.83 -4.56
CA PHE A 17 -3.66 7.38 -3.25
C PHE A 17 -2.46 6.46 -3.42
N ASN A 18 -1.36 6.76 -2.73
CA ASN A 18 -0.18 5.92 -2.70
C ASN A 18 0.52 6.05 -1.35
N ARG A 19 0.48 4.99 -0.54
CA ARG A 19 1.06 4.97 0.81
C ARG A 19 1.71 3.64 1.08
N TYR A 20 2.92 3.68 1.64
CA TYR A 20 3.63 2.50 2.11
C TYR A 20 3.25 2.16 3.55
N ALA A 21 3.12 0.87 3.81
CA ALA A 21 2.84 0.31 5.12
C ALA A 21 4.06 -0.41 5.67
N THR A 22 4.34 -0.25 6.97
CA THR A 22 5.37 -1.02 7.65
C THR A 22 5.00 -2.51 7.57
N PRO A 23 5.82 -3.37 6.95
CA PRO A 23 5.53 -4.80 6.92
C PRO A 23 5.68 -5.39 8.33
N SER A 24 4.82 -6.34 8.69
CA SER A 24 4.90 -7.03 9.99
C SER A 24 5.90 -8.19 9.99
N GLN A 25 6.50 -8.49 8.84
CA GLN A 25 7.50 -9.53 8.63
C GLN A 25 8.51 -9.06 7.59
N GLU A 26 9.65 -9.73 7.52
CA GLU A 26 10.68 -9.46 6.52
C GLU A 26 10.11 -9.65 5.09
N ILE A 27 10.51 -8.76 4.18
CA ILE A 27 10.14 -8.85 2.77
C ILE A 27 11.02 -9.92 2.13
N SER A 28 10.41 -10.99 1.61
CA SER A 28 11.17 -12.06 0.95
C SER A 28 11.93 -11.54 -0.27
N GLU A 29 13.03 -12.20 -0.65
CA GLU A 29 13.82 -11.83 -1.82
C GLU A 29 12.99 -11.77 -3.12
N ASP A 30 12.06 -12.72 -3.30
CA ASP A 30 11.15 -12.72 -4.45
C ASP A 30 10.20 -11.51 -4.45
N ALA A 31 9.66 -11.13 -3.28
CA ALA A 31 8.81 -9.96 -3.15
C ALA A 31 9.62 -8.67 -3.37
N CYS A 32 10.85 -8.60 -2.86
CA CYS A 32 11.78 -7.50 -3.12
C CYS A 32 12.11 -7.39 -4.61
N ARG A 33 12.34 -8.50 -5.32
CA ARG A 33 12.65 -8.50 -6.76
C ARG A 33 11.50 -7.94 -7.60
N VAL A 34 10.25 -8.21 -7.19
CA VAL A 34 9.06 -7.75 -7.92
C VAL A 34 8.67 -6.32 -7.57
N THR A 35 8.76 -5.95 -6.28
CA THR A 35 8.26 -4.66 -5.77
C THR A 35 9.34 -3.59 -5.63
N GLY A 36 10.61 -3.96 -5.63
CA GLY A 36 11.72 -3.06 -5.31
C GLY A 36 11.81 -2.66 -3.83
N LEU A 37 10.97 -3.23 -2.96
CA LEU A 37 10.89 -2.87 -1.55
C LEU A 37 11.86 -3.66 -0.68
N LYS A 38 12.57 -2.95 0.20
CA LYS A 38 13.47 -3.53 1.22
C LYS A 38 13.22 -2.83 2.56
N LEU A 39 13.10 -3.59 3.64
CA LEU A 39 13.07 -3.04 4.99
C LEU A 39 14.43 -3.25 5.65
N ASN A 40 15.10 -2.16 6.01
CA ASN A 40 16.26 -2.25 6.90
C ASN A 40 15.76 -2.38 8.34
N THR A 41 15.90 -3.56 8.93
CA THR A 41 15.43 -3.85 10.30
C THR A 41 16.24 -3.16 11.39
N VAL A 42 17.47 -2.72 11.10
CA VAL A 42 18.33 -1.99 12.03
C VAL A 42 17.94 -0.53 12.13
N THR A 43 17.69 0.12 10.98
CA THR A 43 17.33 1.55 10.91
C THR A 43 15.83 1.79 10.85
N ASN A 44 15.04 0.71 10.71
CA ASN A 44 13.60 0.74 10.44
C ASN A 44 13.23 1.56 9.19
N ALA A 45 14.15 1.68 8.23
CA ALA A 45 13.92 2.40 6.99
C ALA A 45 13.37 1.47 5.91
N LEU A 46 12.23 1.84 5.32
CA LEU A 46 11.73 1.20 4.09
C LEU A 46 12.35 1.90 2.88
N LEU A 47 12.95 1.12 1.99
CA LEU A 47 13.52 1.58 0.73
C LEU A 47 12.66 1.07 -0.43
N HIS A 48 12.49 1.87 -1.48
CA HIS A 48 11.95 1.47 -2.76
C HIS A 48 12.96 1.80 -3.84
N ASN A 49 13.52 0.79 -4.51
CA ASN A 49 14.62 0.93 -5.47
C ASN A 49 15.81 1.68 -4.87
N ASP A 50 16.19 1.28 -3.65
CA ASP A 50 17.28 1.82 -2.85
C ASP A 50 17.11 3.28 -2.36
N GLU A 51 15.98 3.92 -2.67
CA GLU A 51 15.62 5.24 -2.15
C GLU A 51 14.69 5.13 -0.93
N PRO A 52 14.93 5.90 0.16
CA PRO A 52 14.09 5.85 1.35
C PRO A 52 12.69 6.41 1.08
N VAL A 53 11.67 5.66 1.50
CA VAL A 53 10.26 6.07 1.38
C VAL A 53 9.61 6.23 2.75
N SER A 54 8.68 7.18 2.86
CA SER A 54 7.87 7.33 4.06
C SER A 54 6.85 6.19 4.13
N HIS A 55 6.81 5.52 5.28
CA HIS A 55 5.85 4.46 5.57
C HIS A 55 5.18 4.68 6.93
N ARG A 56 4.02 4.08 7.12
CA ARG A 56 3.21 4.20 8.34
C ARG A 56 2.77 2.83 8.84
N HIS A 57 2.31 2.77 10.08
CA HIS A 57 1.66 1.56 10.60
C HIS A 57 0.49 1.14 9.69
N PRO A 58 0.30 -0.15 9.38
CA PRO A 58 -0.75 -0.62 8.46
C PRO A 58 -2.15 -0.10 8.77
N GLN A 59 -2.51 -0.02 10.06
CA GLN A 59 -3.81 0.52 10.47
C GLN A 59 -3.98 1.99 10.06
N GLN A 60 -2.92 2.80 10.16
CA GLN A 60 -2.98 4.20 9.72
C GLN A 60 -3.13 4.31 8.21
N VAL A 61 -2.42 3.46 7.44
CA VAL A 61 -2.55 3.43 5.97
C VAL A 61 -3.97 3.04 5.55
N LEU A 62 -4.59 2.09 6.26
CA LEU A 62 -5.99 1.71 6.02
C LEU A 62 -6.98 2.83 6.36
N LEU A 63 -6.77 3.54 7.47
CA LEU A 63 -7.60 4.70 7.82
C LEU A 63 -7.46 5.83 6.79
N ASP A 64 -6.23 6.15 6.38
CA ASP A 64 -5.95 7.13 5.33
C ASP A 64 -6.64 6.72 4.00
N PHE A 65 -6.65 5.41 3.69
CA PHE A 65 -7.31 4.89 2.50
C PHE A 65 -8.84 4.98 2.58
N ILE A 66 -9.44 4.68 3.73
CA ILE A 66 -10.89 4.85 3.95
C ILE A 66 -11.26 6.33 3.80
N GLN A 67 -10.48 7.25 4.35
CA GLN A 67 -10.70 8.69 4.19
C GLN A 67 -10.63 9.13 2.72
N PHE A 68 -9.67 8.61 1.96
CA PHE A 68 -9.59 8.81 0.51
C PHE A 68 -10.85 8.31 -0.21
N LEU A 69 -11.35 7.11 0.13
CA LEU A 69 -12.60 6.61 -0.45
C LEU A 69 -13.79 7.50 -0.08
N MET A 70 -13.86 7.97 1.16
CA MET A 70 -14.92 8.88 1.60
C MET A 70 -14.88 10.23 0.87
N SER A 71 -13.69 10.78 0.59
CA SER A 71 -13.57 12.02 -0.18
C SER A 71 -14.03 11.87 -1.62
N LEU A 72 -13.92 10.66 -2.20
CA LEU A 72 -14.45 10.33 -3.52
C LEU A 72 -15.98 10.19 -3.53
N CYS A 73 -16.56 9.68 -2.44
CA CYS A 73 -18.01 9.48 -2.28
C CYS A 73 -18.80 10.77 -2.01
N ALA A 74 -18.15 11.90 -1.76
CA ALA A 74 -18.81 13.17 -1.40
C ALA A 74 -19.78 13.71 -2.48
N SER A 75 -19.87 13.07 -3.65
CA SER A 75 -20.68 13.48 -4.81
C SER A 75 -21.78 12.47 -5.21
N ASP A 76 -22.31 11.63 -4.29
CA ASP A 76 -23.30 10.56 -4.60
C ASP A 76 -22.82 9.55 -5.67
N LYS A 77 -21.51 9.40 -5.83
CA LYS A 77 -20.92 8.45 -6.78
C LYS A 77 -20.74 7.08 -6.10
N HIS A 78 -21.27 6.03 -6.72
CA HIS A 78 -20.94 4.65 -6.35
C HIS A 78 -19.48 4.35 -6.72
N ILE A 79 -18.68 3.96 -5.73
CA ILE A 79 -17.29 3.53 -5.97
C ILE A 79 -17.27 2.03 -6.27
N VAL A 80 -16.79 1.67 -7.46
CA VAL A 80 -16.45 0.29 -7.80
C VAL A 80 -14.95 0.11 -7.65
N ARG A 81 -14.52 -0.71 -6.69
CA ARG A 81 -13.11 -1.09 -6.55
C ARG A 81 -12.79 -2.13 -7.61
N THR A 82 -11.90 -1.78 -8.52
CA THR A 82 -11.33 -2.71 -9.50
C THR A 82 -9.85 -2.93 -9.16
N ALA A 83 -9.46 -4.18 -9.06
CA ALA A 83 -8.05 -4.57 -8.92
C ALA A 83 -7.84 -5.86 -9.72
N HIS A 84 -6.70 -5.95 -10.40
CA HIS A 84 -6.38 -7.09 -11.23
C HIS A 84 -5.96 -8.26 -10.33
N ASN A 85 -6.77 -9.33 -10.30
CA ASN A 85 -6.62 -10.52 -9.43
C ASN A 85 -7.16 -10.38 -7.98
N ASN A 86 -8.05 -9.42 -7.73
CA ASN A 86 -8.64 -9.16 -6.41
C ASN A 86 -9.33 -10.36 -5.76
N TRP A 87 -9.90 -11.27 -6.54
CA TRP A 87 -10.61 -12.41 -5.98
C TRP A 87 -9.66 -13.49 -5.41
N ARG A 88 -8.36 -13.42 -5.74
CA ARG A 88 -7.37 -14.42 -5.35
C ARG A 88 -6.24 -13.86 -4.50
N PHE A 89 -6.11 -12.55 -4.36
CA PHE A 89 -4.94 -11.95 -3.70
C PHE A 89 -5.17 -10.61 -3.02
N ASP A 90 -5.64 -9.59 -3.76
CA ASP A 90 -5.82 -8.21 -3.23
C ASP A 90 -6.93 -8.07 -2.18
#